data_AF-A0A7S3RUM7-F1
#
_entry.id   AF-A0A7S3RUM7-F1
#
_cell.length_a   1.000
_cell.length_b   1.000
_cell.length_c   1.000
_cell.angle_alpha   90.00
_cell.angle_beta   90.00
_cell.angle_gamma   90.00
#
_symmetry.space_group_name_H-M   'P 1'
#
loop_
_entity.id
_entity.type
_entity.pdbx_description
1 polymer ?
#
loop_
_entity_poly.entity_id
_entity_poly.type
_entity_poly.pdbx_seq_one_letter_code
_entity_poly.pdbx_strand_id
1 'polypeptide(L)'
;CYLHSALKTVSPGVAVPLDLGAAKVSVRLPARGAGIAGLLVADPCVNSAAGKMWISCEYGNKFQTLTRTPELINAFAEDADTDFWSISGDNFYDRTGEITADVFARVS
;
A
#
# COMPACT_ATOMS: atom_id res chain seq x y z
N CYS A 1 -17.33 19.16 -3.31
CA CYS A 1 -16.79 17.79 -3.32
C CYS A 1 -16.75 17.32 -1.87
N TYR A 2 -17.46 16.25 -1.52
CA TYR A 2 -17.53 15.76 -0.14
C TYR A 2 -17.01 14.32 -0.12
N LEU A 3 -16.12 14.02 0.83
CA LEU A 3 -15.70 12.65 1.08
C LEU A 3 -16.81 11.95 1.87
N HIS A 4 -17.30 10.84 1.35
CA HIS A 4 -18.26 9.98 2.04
C HIS A 4 -17.52 8.78 2.64
N SER A 5 -17.81 8.47 3.89
CA SER A 5 -17.27 7.30 4.59
C SER A 5 -18.40 6.41 5.09
N ALA A 6 -18.13 5.11 5.13
CA ALA A 6 -19.05 4.10 5.67
C ALA A 6 -18.26 2.98 6.32
N LEU A 7 -18.82 2.39 7.39
CA LEU A 7 -18.35 1.15 7.97
C LEU A 7 -19.20 -0.01 7.44
N LYS A 8 -18.54 -1.10 7.05
CA LYS A 8 -19.20 -2.33 6.59
C LYS A 8 -18.80 -3.48 7.48
N THR A 9 -19.77 -4.29 7.90
CA THR A 9 -19.50 -5.54 8.60
C THR A 9 -18.97 -6.57 7.60
N VAL A 10 -17.89 -7.26 7.96
CA VAL A 10 -17.31 -8.35 7.18
C VAL A 10 -17.31 -9.62 8.02
N SER A 11 -17.86 -10.70 7.49
CA SER A 11 -17.88 -12.00 8.14
C SER A 11 -16.80 -12.92 7.55
N PRO A 12 -16.10 -13.73 8.38
CA PRO A 12 -15.13 -14.72 7.90
C PRO A 12 -15.70 -15.62 6.81
N GLY A 13 -14.94 -15.82 5.73
CA GLY A 13 -15.30 -16.65 4.58
C GLY A 13 -16.30 -16.02 3.60
N VAL A 14 -16.79 -14.79 3.86
CA VAL A 14 -17.76 -14.11 3.01
C VAL A 14 -17.13 -12.87 2.37
N ALA A 15 -17.17 -12.81 1.04
CA ALA A 15 -16.77 -11.65 0.28
C ALA A 15 -17.82 -10.53 0.41
N VAL A 16 -17.38 -9.32 0.73
CA VAL A 16 -18.22 -8.13 0.89
C VAL A 16 -17.84 -7.11 -0.19
N PRO A 17 -18.76 -6.75 -1.10
CA PRO A 17 -18.50 -5.71 -2.08
C PRO A 17 -18.50 -4.33 -1.40
N LEU A 18 -17.49 -3.52 -1.73
CA LEU A 18 -17.38 -2.11 -1.37
C LEU A 18 -17.48 -1.26 -2.64
N ASP A 19 -18.34 -0.25 -2.59
CA ASP A 19 -18.46 0.76 -3.64
C ASP A 19 -17.65 1.99 -3.22
N LEU A 20 -16.60 2.29 -3.98
CA LEU A 20 -15.68 3.42 -3.78
C LEU A 20 -15.90 4.49 -4.86
N GLY A 21 -17.07 4.51 -5.51
CA GLY A 21 -17.40 5.42 -6.59
C GLY A 21 -16.92 4.88 -7.94
N ALA A 22 -15.73 5.32 -8.39
CA ALA A 22 -15.17 4.89 -9.68
C ALA A 22 -14.68 3.43 -9.66
N ALA A 23 -14.47 2.86 -8.47
CA ALA A 23 -14.01 1.49 -8.29
C ALA A 23 -15.01 0.70 -7.44
N LYS A 24 -15.18 -0.57 -7.79
CA LYS A 24 -15.86 -1.56 -6.96
C LYS A 24 -14.85 -2.63 -6.58
N VAL A 25 -14.65 -2.82 -5.29
CA VAL A 25 -13.70 -3.80 -4.77
C VAL A 25 -14.44 -4.80 -3.90
N SER A 26 -13.93 -6.03 -3.81
CA SER A 26 -14.50 -7.06 -2.95
C SER A 26 -13.49 -7.39 -1.86
N VAL A 27 -13.90 -7.29 -0.60
CA VAL A 27 -13.03 -7.55 0.55
C VAL A 27 -13.53 -8.81 1.27
N ARG A 28 -12.61 -9.71 1.63
CA ARG A 28 -12.95 -10.93 2.38
C ARG A 28 -12.04 -11.06 3.59
N LEU A 29 -12.57 -11.66 4.65
CA LEU A 29 -11.75 -12.24 5.72
C LEU A 29 -11.63 -13.75 5.47
N PRO A 30 -10.47 -14.39 5.68
CA PRO A 30 -10.34 -15.83 5.61
C PRO A 30 -11.32 -16.56 6.55
N ALA A 31 -11.73 -17.77 6.19
CA ALA A 31 -12.57 -18.58 7.07
C ALA A 31 -11.82 -18.90 8.38
N ARG A 32 -12.56 -19.05 9.49
CA ARG A 32 -11.93 -19.38 10.77
C ARG A 32 -11.20 -20.72 10.67
N GLY A 33 -9.93 -20.74 11.09
CA GLY A 33 -9.08 -21.94 11.04
C GLY A 33 -8.42 -22.18 9.68
N ALA A 34 -8.70 -21.36 8.66
CA ALA A 34 -7.93 -21.38 7.44
C ALA A 34 -6.51 -20.81 7.68
N GLY A 35 -5.54 -21.32 6.92
CA GLY A 35 -4.25 -20.65 6.78
C GLY A 35 -4.42 -19.30 6.10
N ILE A 36 -3.46 -18.40 6.31
CA ILE A 36 -3.40 -17.11 5.64
C ILE A 36 -2.06 -16.95 4.94
N ALA A 37 -2.05 -16.26 3.81
CA ALA A 37 -0.83 -15.81 3.17
C ALA A 37 -0.85 -14.28 3.05
N GLY A 38 0.31 -13.65 3.26
CA GLY A 38 0.41 -12.22 3.10
C GLY A 38 1.82 -11.72 2.90
N LEU A 39 1.90 -10.50 2.36
CA LEU A 39 3.14 -9.79 2.10
C LEU A 39 3.41 -8.77 3.19
N LEU A 40 4.57 -8.84 3.83
CA LEU A 40 5.03 -7.83 4.78
C LEU A 40 6.25 -7.13 4.18
N VAL A 41 6.14 -5.82 4.00
CA VAL A 41 7.25 -4.97 3.56
C VAL A 41 7.65 -4.07 4.71
N ALA A 42 8.93 -4.01 5.05
CA ALA A 42 9.45 -3.09 6.06
C ALA A 42 10.31 -2.03 5.36
N ASP A 43 10.18 -0.79 5.82
CA ASP A 43 11.06 0.33 5.46
C ASP A 43 11.22 0.50 3.93
N PRO A 44 10.13 0.60 3.14
CA PRO A 44 10.20 0.63 1.68
C PRO A 44 10.89 1.88 1.10
N CYS A 45 11.29 2.83 1.95
CA CYS A 45 12.18 3.97 1.71
C CYS A 45 12.20 4.44 0.25
N VAL A 46 11.38 5.43 -0.08
CA VAL A 46 11.35 6.03 -1.41
C VAL A 46 12.32 7.20 -1.48
N ASN A 47 13.24 7.18 -2.44
CA ASN A 47 14.10 8.32 -2.71
C ASN A 47 13.37 9.26 -3.68
N SER A 48 13.05 10.48 -3.25
CA SER A 48 12.63 11.55 -4.15
C SER A 48 13.76 12.56 -4.32
N ALA A 49 13.90 13.10 -5.53
CA ALA A 49 14.89 14.16 -5.80
C ALA A 49 14.62 15.47 -5.04
N ALA A 50 13.46 15.58 -4.37
CA ALA A 50 13.01 16.77 -3.65
C ALA A 50 13.51 16.83 -2.19
N GLY A 51 13.80 15.69 -1.55
CA GLY A 51 14.15 15.65 -0.13
C GLY A 51 15.64 15.89 0.14
N LYS A 52 15.99 17.09 0.62
CA LYS A 52 17.33 17.38 1.20
C LYS A 52 17.49 16.78 2.61
N MET A 53 17.15 15.50 2.80
CA MET A 53 17.06 14.91 4.13
C MET A 53 18.32 14.14 4.54
N TRP A 54 18.67 14.26 5.83
CA TRP A 54 19.85 13.64 6.46
C TRP A 54 19.78 12.10 6.54
N ILE A 55 18.59 11.52 6.36
CA ILE A 55 18.36 10.08 6.19
C ILE A 55 18.15 9.87 4.70
N SER A 56 19.23 9.69 3.95
CA SER A 56 19.12 9.36 2.53
C SER A 56 18.62 7.93 2.42
N CYS A 57 17.55 7.69 1.64
CA CYS A 57 17.28 6.38 1.07
C CYS A 57 18.40 6.06 0.07
N GLU A 58 19.59 5.74 0.58
CA GLU A 58 20.85 5.61 -0.15
C GLU A 58 20.69 4.66 -1.34
N TYR A 59 19.96 3.57 -1.10
CA TYR A 59 19.70 2.55 -2.10
C TYR A 59 18.36 2.69 -2.83
N GLY A 60 17.54 3.71 -2.52
CA GLY A 60 16.23 3.88 -3.12
C GLY A 60 16.30 4.02 -4.65
N ASN A 61 17.28 4.78 -5.17
CA ASN A 61 17.52 4.89 -6.61
C ASN A 61 18.14 3.62 -7.20
N LYS A 62 19.07 2.99 -6.48
CA LYS A 62 19.75 1.75 -6.93
C LYS A 62 18.75 0.60 -7.10
N PHE A 63 17.82 0.45 -6.17
CA PHE A 63 16.80 -0.60 -6.18
C PHE A 63 15.45 -0.14 -6.74
N GLN A 64 15.35 1.12 -7.16
CA GLN A 64 14.15 1.69 -7.78
C GLN A 64 12.91 1.49 -6.89
N THR A 65 13.04 1.73 -5.59
CA THR A 65 12.00 1.38 -4.59
C THR A 65 10.67 2.07 -4.84
N LEU A 66 10.69 3.29 -5.40
CA LEU A 66 9.48 4.02 -5.78
C LEU A 66 8.63 3.26 -6.81
N THR A 67 9.25 2.49 -7.70
CA THR A 67 8.55 1.74 -8.76
C THR A 67 8.41 0.26 -8.40
N ARG A 68 9.49 -0.36 -7.92
CA ARG A 68 9.53 -1.81 -7.70
C ARG A 68 8.77 -2.27 -6.47
N THR A 69 8.65 -1.44 -5.43
CA THR A 69 7.86 -1.81 -4.25
C THR A 69 6.36 -1.89 -4.62
N PRO A 70 5.76 -0.91 -5.31
CA PRO A 70 4.40 -1.07 -5.85
C PRO A 70 4.24 -2.25 -6.80
N GLU A 71 5.19 -2.48 -7.72
CA GLU A 71 5.14 -3.64 -8.63
C GLU A 71 5.13 -4.97 -7.87
N LEU A 72 5.97 -5.10 -6.85
CA LEU A 72 5.99 -6.27 -5.97
C LEU A 72 4.66 -6.45 -5.25
N ILE A 73 4.12 -5.38 -4.64
CA ILE A 73 2.84 -5.44 -3.94
C ILE A 73 1.72 -5.85 -4.89
N ASN A 74 1.67 -5.28 -6.10
CA ASN A 74 0.66 -5.63 -7.11
C ASN A 74 0.77 -7.09 -7.55
N ALA A 75 1.99 -7.60 -7.76
CA ALA A 75 2.21 -8.99 -8.13
C ALA A 75 1.68 -9.98 -7.08
N PHE A 76 1.76 -9.64 -5.79
CA PHE A 76 1.16 -10.44 -4.72
C PHE A 76 -0.34 -10.19 -4.57
N ALA A 77 -0.80 -8.94 -4.68
CA ALA A 77 -2.20 -8.56 -4.46
C ALA A 77 -3.15 -9.06 -5.55
N GLU A 78 -2.64 -9.36 -6.75
CA GLU A 78 -3.40 -9.99 -7.84
C GLU A 78 -3.57 -11.50 -7.66
N ASP A 79 -2.76 -12.13 -6.79
CA ASP A 79 -2.88 -13.55 -6.48
C ASP A 79 -4.08 -13.81 -5.55
N ALA A 80 -4.94 -14.76 -5.94
CA ALA A 80 -6.14 -15.12 -5.19
C ALA A 80 -5.83 -15.74 -3.81
N ASP A 81 -4.62 -16.29 -3.64
CA ASP A 81 -4.14 -16.90 -2.41
C ASP A 81 -3.54 -15.87 -1.44
N THR A 82 -3.26 -14.63 -1.88
CA THR A 82 -2.82 -13.56 -0.99
C THR A 82 -4.02 -12.94 -0.26
N ASP A 83 -4.04 -13.03 1.07
CA ASP A 83 -5.13 -12.49 1.89
C ASP A 83 -4.88 -11.05 2.35
N PHE A 84 -3.62 -10.64 2.47
CA PHE A 84 -3.26 -9.29 2.89
C PHE A 84 -1.86 -8.87 2.44
N TRP A 85 -1.63 -7.56 2.44
CA TRP A 85 -0.29 -7.00 2.47
C TRP A 85 -0.23 -5.89 3.52
N SER A 86 0.96 -5.59 4.02
CA SER A 86 1.16 -4.50 4.98
C SER A 86 2.56 -3.90 4.84
N ILE A 87 2.67 -2.61 5.16
CA ILE A 87 3.94 -1.93 5.36
C ILE A 87 4.17 -1.77 6.87
N SER A 88 5.29 -2.28 7.34
CA SER A 88 5.72 -2.22 8.74
C SER A 88 6.66 -1.04 8.96
N GLY A 89 6.09 0.15 9.10
CA GLY A 89 6.81 1.37 9.48
C GLY A 89 7.59 2.01 8.33
N ASP A 90 8.09 3.22 8.60
CA ASP A 90 9.17 3.84 7.83
C ASP A 90 8.91 3.92 6.30
N ASN A 91 7.66 4.26 5.97
CA ASN A 91 7.17 4.29 4.58
C ASN A 91 7.99 5.24 3.69
N PHE A 92 7.83 6.55 3.90
CA PHE A 92 8.41 7.60 3.03
C PHE A 92 9.51 8.41 3.72
N TYR A 93 9.69 8.22 5.03
CA TYR A 93 10.56 9.06 5.87
C TYR A 93 10.31 10.57 5.69
N ASP A 94 9.10 10.96 5.29
CA ASP A 94 8.79 12.32 4.88
C ASP A 94 8.51 13.23 6.07
N ARG A 95 9.54 13.95 6.51
CA ARG A 95 9.41 14.89 7.64
C ARG A 95 8.89 16.27 7.22
N THR A 96 8.99 16.62 5.94
CA THR A 96 8.71 17.98 5.45
C THR A 96 7.46 18.05 4.57
N GLY A 97 6.94 16.92 4.11
CA GLY A 97 5.82 16.85 3.17
C GLY A 97 6.26 16.87 1.69
N GLU A 98 7.54 17.14 1.42
CA GLU A 98 8.08 17.30 0.08
C GLU A 98 8.09 15.97 -0.69
N ILE A 99 8.41 14.87 -0.01
CA ILE A 99 8.44 13.53 -0.62
C ILE A 99 7.01 13.10 -0.96
N THR A 100 6.07 13.30 -0.04
CA THR A 100 4.64 13.01 -0.24
C THR A 100 4.11 13.81 -1.42
N ALA A 101 4.38 15.11 -1.48
CA ALA A 101 3.95 15.95 -2.60
C ALA A 101 4.49 15.46 -3.94
N ASP A 102 5.78 15.11 -4.04
CA ASP A 102 6.38 14.57 -5.26
C ASP A 102 5.79 13.21 -5.66
N VAL A 103 5.60 12.29 -4.71
CA VAL A 103 4.98 10.98 -4.98
C VAL A 103 3.56 11.15 -5.50
N PHE A 104 2.72 11.93 -4.81
CA PHE A 104 1.33 12.14 -5.19
C PHE A 104 1.18 12.91 -6.50
N ALA A 105 2.12 13.82 -6.84
CA ALA A 105 2.12 14.49 -8.15
C ALA A 105 2.37 13.53 -9.33
N ARG A 106 2.94 12.35 -9.09
CA ARG A 106 3.20 11.34 -10.14
C ARG A 106 2.09 10.31 -10.29
N VAL A 107 1.23 10.15 -9.28
CA VAL A 107 0.16 9.14 -9.24
C VAL A 107 -1.25 9.76 -9.28
N SER A 108 -1.37 11.08 -9.40
CA SER A 108 -2.65 11.81 -9.53
C SER A 108 -2.95 12.23 -10.96
#